data_AF-A0A919NES3-F1
#
_entry.id   AF-A0A919NES3-F1
#
_cell.length_a   1.000
_cell.length_b   1.000
_cell.length_c   1.000
_cell.angle_alpha   90.00
_cell.angle_beta   90.00
_cell.angle_gamma   90.00
#
_symmetry.space_group_name_H-M   'P 1'
#
loop_
_entity.id
_entity.type
_entity.pdbx_description
1 polymer ?
#
loop_
_entity_poly.entity_id
_entity_poly.type
_entity_poly.pdbx_seq_one_letter_code
_entity_poly.pdbx_strand_id
1 'polypeptide(L)'
;MLSMADLDGAVGVCLCQVSAKTDGASLRRAYLGTDVPDPDLAAAHRASAAVLTRAVHGQPVDDNIDLMMDRLCCFTSDLPQILGGSNLDHAMRWRGALLRNWSVWAWRLLWANLVAPLNETGTREDAVAVFVAGLPSVRVRQALRDDLPPTVDGNGGLQPVEHDLNDEVGQTGGWSVLQLLRLLAVGARRADEVDGLSREAFLRYDQTGMGPVWFRGWIDDHADIPLPDAARSLAIAMFNRAEKVSRDKMQWTRTGLRMPTRLRVVGDRLRLEGREGDAPASLRLDTFASVLLQLGVLDVSDDGMTWKQGPYGTEWSPGS
;
A
#
# COMPACT_ATOMS: atom_id res chain seq x y z
N MET A 1 -0.04 34.15 -7.33
CA MET A 1 -0.84 33.04 -6.77
C MET A 1 -2.20 33.16 -7.44
N LEU A 2 -2.64 32.15 -8.20
CA LEU A 2 -3.97 32.15 -8.80
C LEU A 2 -4.99 31.87 -7.69
N SER A 3 -6.01 32.70 -7.54
CA SER A 3 -7.12 32.47 -6.60
C SER A 3 -8.17 31.53 -7.22
N MET A 4 -9.05 30.94 -6.40
CA MET A 4 -10.19 30.18 -6.92
C MET A 4 -11.08 31.02 -7.84
N ALA A 5 -11.24 32.31 -7.55
CA ALA A 5 -12.00 33.23 -8.40
C ALA A 5 -11.34 33.44 -9.78
N ASP A 6 -10.01 33.42 -9.87
CA ASP A 6 -9.29 33.50 -11.15
C ASP A 6 -9.48 32.22 -11.99
N LEU A 7 -9.59 31.06 -11.33
CA LEU A 7 -9.88 29.77 -11.97
C LEU A 7 -11.33 29.66 -12.40
N ASP A 8 -12.27 30.21 -11.63
CA ASP A 8 -13.68 30.34 -11.96
C ASP A 8 -13.92 31.28 -13.15
N GLY A 9 -12.98 32.19 -13.45
CA GLY A 9 -12.98 33.01 -14.67
C GLY A 9 -12.34 32.32 -15.89
N ALA A 10 -11.49 31.30 -15.68
CA ALA A 10 -10.75 30.55 -16.71
C ALA A 10 -11.42 29.22 -17.07
N VAL A 11 -12.76 29.23 -17.10
CA VAL A 11 -13.66 28.08 -17.22
C VAL A 11 -13.40 27.19 -18.45
N GLY A 12 -12.80 27.73 -19.51
CA GLY A 12 -12.49 26.99 -20.73
C GLY A 12 -11.22 26.13 -20.68
N VAL A 13 -10.43 26.23 -19.59
CA VAL A 13 -9.09 25.61 -19.51
C VAL A 13 -8.86 24.85 -18.19
N CYS A 14 -9.74 25.01 -17.18
CA CYS A 14 -9.56 24.34 -15.90
C CYS A 14 -10.08 22.88 -15.92
N LEU A 15 -9.17 21.93 -15.65
CA LEU A 15 -9.50 20.53 -15.34
C LEU A 15 -10.45 20.39 -14.14
N CYS A 16 -10.47 21.37 -13.23
CA CYS A 16 -11.33 21.39 -12.06
C CYS A 16 -12.83 21.52 -12.38
N GLN A 17 -13.20 22.09 -13.52
CA GLN A 17 -14.59 22.32 -13.94
C GLN A 17 -15.00 21.42 -15.12
N VAL A 18 -14.17 20.43 -15.46
CA VAL A 18 -14.38 19.53 -16.61
C VAL A 18 -15.69 18.77 -16.49
N SER A 19 -16.09 18.36 -15.28
CA SER A 19 -17.33 17.61 -15.02
C SER A 19 -18.59 18.32 -15.56
N ALA A 20 -18.61 19.66 -15.55
CA ALA A 20 -19.72 20.51 -16.00
C ALA A 20 -19.64 20.92 -17.48
N LYS A 21 -18.70 20.36 -18.26
CA LYS A 21 -18.45 20.71 -19.66
C LYS A 21 -18.64 19.53 -20.61
N THR A 22 -18.76 19.84 -21.90
CA THR A 22 -18.90 18.88 -23.00
C THR A 22 -17.73 17.89 -23.04
N ASP A 23 -16.51 18.36 -22.75
CA ASP A 23 -15.31 17.51 -22.70
C ASP A 23 -15.33 16.54 -21.53
N GLY A 24 -16.00 16.87 -20.42
CA GLY A 24 -16.18 15.99 -19.28
C GLY A 24 -16.98 14.72 -19.62
N ALA A 25 -18.00 14.84 -20.47
CA ALA A 25 -18.75 13.68 -20.94
C ALA A 25 -17.89 12.75 -21.82
N SER A 26 -16.97 13.31 -22.61
CA SER A 26 -16.02 12.53 -23.41
C SER A 26 -14.96 11.86 -22.54
N LEU A 27 -14.42 12.57 -21.54
CA LEU A 27 -13.44 12.01 -20.60
C LEU A 27 -14.05 10.93 -19.70
N ARG A 28 -15.27 11.13 -19.19
CA ARG A 28 -16.01 10.10 -18.44
C ARG A 28 -16.20 8.85 -19.29
N ARG A 29 -16.61 8.98 -20.55
CA ARG A 29 -16.74 7.83 -21.48
C ARG A 29 -15.40 7.15 -21.74
N ALA A 30 -14.30 7.90 -21.87
CA ALA A 30 -12.99 7.29 -22.08
C ALA A 30 -12.49 6.47 -20.86
N TYR A 31 -12.79 6.92 -19.64
CA TYR A 31 -12.32 6.27 -18.40
C TYR A 31 -13.28 5.21 -17.86
N LEU A 32 -14.58 5.44 -17.98
CA LEU A 32 -15.65 4.66 -17.34
C LEU A 32 -16.66 4.12 -18.35
N GLY A 33 -16.56 4.43 -19.64
CA GLY A 33 -17.48 3.93 -20.66
C GLY A 33 -17.35 2.43 -20.92
N THR A 34 -18.39 1.85 -21.49
CA THR A 34 -18.43 0.43 -21.88
C THR A 34 -17.91 0.19 -23.29
N ASP A 35 -17.91 1.22 -24.13
CA ASP A 35 -17.40 1.19 -25.51
C ASP A 35 -16.05 1.89 -25.57
N VAL A 36 -15.02 1.18 -25.11
CA VAL A 36 -13.64 1.67 -25.02
C VAL A 36 -12.66 0.61 -25.54
N PRO A 37 -11.43 0.99 -25.93
CA PRO A 37 -10.45 0.04 -26.45
C PRO A 37 -10.09 -1.11 -25.48
N ASP A 38 -10.19 -0.86 -24.17
CA ASP A 38 -9.94 -1.85 -23.11
C ASP A 38 -11.15 -1.94 -22.15
N PRO A 39 -12.16 -2.76 -22.50
CA PRO A 39 -13.40 -2.85 -21.73
C PRO A 39 -13.20 -3.46 -20.34
N ASP A 40 -12.21 -4.34 -20.17
CA ASP A 40 -11.90 -4.99 -18.90
C ASP A 40 -11.28 -4.00 -17.91
N LEU A 41 -10.34 -3.17 -18.37
CA LEU A 41 -9.75 -2.11 -17.56
C LEU A 41 -10.81 -1.08 -17.14
N ALA A 42 -11.68 -0.65 -18.06
CA ALA A 42 -12.76 0.27 -17.72
C ALA A 42 -13.77 -0.34 -16.75
N ALA A 43 -14.07 -1.65 -16.86
CA ALA A 43 -14.88 -2.35 -15.87
C ALA A 43 -14.22 -2.36 -14.49
N ALA A 44 -12.91 -2.61 -14.41
CA ALA A 44 -12.15 -2.55 -13.17
C ALA A 44 -12.11 -1.13 -12.57
N HIS A 45 -12.00 -0.08 -13.40
CA HIS A 45 -12.10 1.31 -12.95
C HIS A 45 -13.49 1.64 -12.40
N ARG A 46 -14.57 1.26 -13.09
CA ARG A 46 -15.95 1.45 -12.59
C ARG A 46 -16.17 0.77 -11.25
N ALA A 47 -15.78 -0.50 -11.13
CA ALA A 47 -15.93 -1.24 -9.89
C ALA A 47 -15.08 -0.62 -8.76
N SER A 48 -13.86 -0.17 -9.06
CA SER A 48 -13.03 0.54 -8.07
C SER A 48 -13.65 1.87 -7.65
N ALA A 49 -14.23 2.61 -8.60
CA ALA A 49 -14.89 3.88 -8.32
C ALA A 49 -16.13 3.69 -7.45
N ALA A 50 -16.93 2.65 -7.68
CA ALA A 50 -18.09 2.32 -6.86
C ALA A 50 -17.70 2.00 -5.41
N VAL A 51 -16.70 1.13 -5.22
CA VAL A 51 -16.21 0.78 -3.88
C VAL A 51 -15.59 2.00 -3.18
N LEU A 52 -14.75 2.76 -3.89
CA LEU A 52 -14.10 3.96 -3.33
C LEU A 52 -15.13 5.03 -2.95
N THR A 53 -16.12 5.30 -3.80
CA THR A 53 -17.21 6.24 -3.50
C THR A 53 -17.93 5.85 -2.22
N ARG A 54 -18.15 4.55 -2.01
CA ARG A 54 -18.76 4.07 -0.78
C ARG A 54 -17.84 4.21 0.43
N ALA A 55 -16.52 3.99 0.26
CA ALA A 55 -15.54 4.10 1.33
C ALA A 55 -15.40 5.53 1.85
N VAL A 56 -15.40 6.51 0.94
CA VAL A 56 -15.19 7.91 1.31
C VAL A 56 -16.49 8.63 1.72
N HIS A 57 -17.67 8.12 1.36
CA HIS A 57 -18.94 8.82 1.59
C HIS A 57 -19.13 9.22 3.07
N GLY A 58 -19.31 10.54 3.30
CA GLY A 58 -19.48 11.13 4.63
C GLY A 58 -18.20 11.21 5.47
N GLN A 59 -17.05 10.82 4.93
CA GLN A 59 -15.76 10.93 5.61
C GLN A 59 -15.12 12.32 5.40
N PRO A 60 -14.29 12.81 6.34
CA PRO A 60 -13.56 14.06 6.18
C PRO A 60 -12.64 14.06 4.95
N VAL A 61 -12.52 15.20 4.25
CA VAL A 61 -11.68 15.27 3.03
C VAL A 61 -10.19 15.11 3.31
N ASP A 62 -9.73 15.59 4.47
CA ASP A 62 -8.31 15.57 4.86
C ASP A 62 -7.83 14.21 5.39
N ASP A 63 -8.75 13.26 5.59
CA ASP A 63 -8.42 11.92 6.05
C ASP A 63 -7.79 11.08 4.92
N ASN A 64 -6.96 10.10 5.30
CA ASN A 64 -6.23 9.27 4.36
C ASN A 64 -7.15 8.31 3.59
N ILE A 65 -7.24 8.49 2.27
CA ILE A 65 -8.11 7.71 1.38
C ILE A 65 -7.73 6.22 1.35
N ASP A 66 -6.43 5.89 1.39
CA ASP A 66 -5.99 4.49 1.48
C ASP A 66 -6.55 3.83 2.75
N LEU A 67 -6.53 4.54 3.90
CA LEU A 67 -7.10 4.04 5.16
C LEU A 67 -8.62 3.93 5.14
N MET A 68 -9.33 4.86 4.50
CA MET A 68 -10.79 4.75 4.33
C MET A 68 -11.16 3.51 3.52
N MET A 69 -10.46 3.29 2.41
CA MET A 69 -10.66 2.12 1.55
C MET A 69 -10.33 0.83 2.31
N ASP A 70 -9.26 0.83 3.11
CA ASP A 70 -8.84 -0.29 3.97
C ASP A 70 -9.89 -0.61 5.05
N ARG A 71 -10.39 0.40 5.77
CA ARG A 71 -11.46 0.22 6.78
C ARG A 71 -12.72 -0.40 6.17
N LEU A 72 -13.17 0.11 5.02
CA LEU A 72 -14.34 -0.44 4.34
C LEU A 72 -14.08 -1.89 3.89
N CYS A 73 -13.02 -2.12 3.12
CA CYS A 73 -12.81 -3.41 2.46
C CYS A 73 -12.40 -4.51 3.45
N CYS A 74 -11.56 -4.20 4.44
CA CYS A 74 -10.90 -5.20 5.28
C CYS A 74 -11.62 -5.45 6.61
N PHE A 75 -12.19 -4.40 7.21
CA PHE A 75 -12.61 -4.44 8.62
C PHE A 75 -14.09 -4.12 8.87
N THR A 76 -14.88 -3.93 7.81
CA THR A 76 -16.33 -3.73 7.93
C THR A 76 -17.07 -5.07 7.83
N SER A 77 -17.78 -5.45 8.89
CA SER A 77 -18.52 -6.72 8.98
C SER A 77 -19.69 -6.81 8.01
N ASP A 78 -20.39 -5.68 7.81
CA ASP A 78 -21.62 -5.62 7.01
C ASP A 78 -21.34 -5.21 5.55
N LEU A 79 -20.13 -5.52 5.06
CA LEU A 79 -19.71 -5.19 3.69
C LEU A 79 -20.66 -5.73 2.61
N PRO A 80 -21.23 -6.95 2.69
CA PRO A 80 -22.22 -7.44 1.73
C PRO A 80 -23.53 -6.64 1.69
N GLN A 81 -23.94 -6.03 2.81
CA GLN A 81 -25.11 -5.17 2.89
C GLN A 81 -24.81 -3.77 2.34
N ILE A 82 -23.56 -3.33 2.48
CA ILE A 82 -23.07 -2.05 1.97
C ILE A 82 -22.83 -2.12 0.45
N LEU A 83 -22.32 -3.24 -0.06
CA LEU A 83 -21.96 -3.45 -1.46
C LEU A 83 -22.73 -4.64 -2.05
N GLY A 84 -23.49 -4.41 -3.11
CA GLY A 84 -24.18 -5.47 -3.84
C GLY A 84 -23.28 -6.20 -4.86
N GLY A 85 -23.63 -7.47 -5.15
CA GLY A 85 -23.21 -8.22 -6.33
C GLY A 85 -21.73 -8.12 -6.70
N SER A 86 -21.44 -7.67 -7.92
CA SER A 86 -20.08 -7.58 -8.48
C SER A 86 -19.16 -6.60 -7.75
N ASN A 87 -19.71 -5.59 -7.05
CA ASN A 87 -18.89 -4.65 -6.28
C ASN A 87 -18.33 -5.31 -5.02
N LEU A 88 -19.04 -6.30 -4.46
CA LEU A 88 -18.54 -7.10 -3.35
C LEU A 88 -17.32 -7.91 -3.77
N ASP A 89 -17.39 -8.63 -4.89
CA ASP A 89 -16.26 -9.39 -5.45
C ASP A 89 -15.04 -8.50 -5.71
N HIS A 90 -15.27 -7.28 -6.19
CA HIS A 90 -14.20 -6.31 -6.42
C HIS A 90 -13.61 -5.77 -5.11
N ALA A 91 -14.45 -5.50 -4.11
CA ALA A 91 -14.00 -5.14 -2.77
C ALA A 91 -13.18 -6.26 -2.11
N MET A 92 -13.52 -7.53 -2.35
CA MET A 92 -12.72 -8.67 -1.87
C MET A 92 -11.32 -8.69 -2.50
N ARG A 93 -11.18 -8.35 -3.78
CA ARG A 93 -9.85 -8.19 -4.42
C ARG A 93 -9.09 -7.01 -3.82
N TRP A 94 -9.77 -5.90 -3.55
CA TRP A 94 -9.18 -4.75 -2.85
C TRP A 94 -8.71 -5.11 -1.45
N ARG A 95 -9.51 -5.85 -0.66
CA ARG A 95 -9.11 -6.36 0.67
C ARG A 95 -7.74 -7.04 0.62
N GLY A 96 -7.55 -7.97 -0.32
CA GLY A 96 -6.26 -8.65 -0.48
C GLY A 96 -5.13 -7.70 -0.90
N ALA A 97 -5.39 -6.75 -1.79
CA ALA A 97 -4.39 -5.78 -2.23
C ALA A 97 -3.98 -4.80 -1.10
N LEU A 98 -4.93 -4.33 -0.31
CA LEU A 98 -4.76 -3.39 0.80
C LEU A 98 -3.98 -4.05 1.95
N LEU A 99 -4.41 -5.24 2.40
CA LEU A 99 -3.69 -6.01 3.42
C LEU A 99 -2.24 -6.30 3.00
N ARG A 100 -2.02 -6.63 1.72
CA ARG A 100 -0.66 -6.84 1.19
C ARG A 100 0.15 -5.55 1.19
N ASN A 101 -0.48 -4.40 0.98
CA ASN A 101 0.20 -3.12 0.92
C ASN A 101 0.91 -2.77 2.24
N TRP A 102 0.31 -3.14 3.38
CA TRP A 102 0.96 -3.03 4.68
C TRP A 102 2.30 -3.78 4.73
N SER A 103 2.35 -5.02 4.24
CA SER A 103 3.62 -5.77 4.14
C SER A 103 4.62 -5.14 3.16
N VAL A 104 4.15 -4.63 2.02
CA VAL A 104 5.02 -3.95 1.04
C VAL A 104 5.63 -2.70 1.65
N TRP A 105 4.84 -1.91 2.39
CA TRP A 105 5.34 -0.72 3.08
C TRP A 105 6.36 -1.10 4.16
N ALA A 106 6.07 -2.12 4.98
CA ALA A 106 6.99 -2.61 6.00
C ALA A 106 8.35 -3.02 5.42
N TRP A 107 8.37 -3.74 4.29
CA TRP A 107 9.62 -4.11 3.60
C TRP A 107 10.42 -2.90 3.11
N ARG A 108 9.74 -1.88 2.56
CA ARG A 108 10.40 -0.66 2.10
C ARG A 108 11.03 0.11 3.24
N LEU A 109 10.33 0.21 4.38
CA LEU A 109 10.86 0.87 5.57
C LEU A 109 12.01 0.08 6.21
N LEU A 110 11.91 -1.26 6.27
CA LEU A 110 13.03 -2.10 6.73
C LEU A 110 14.26 -1.94 5.85
N TRP A 111 14.07 -1.89 4.52
CA TRP A 111 15.18 -1.63 3.59
C TRP A 111 15.80 -0.27 3.84
N ALA A 112 14.99 0.78 3.94
CA ALA A 112 15.46 2.14 4.21
C ALA A 112 16.24 2.21 5.53
N ASN A 113 15.76 1.56 6.59
CA ASN A 113 16.47 1.46 7.87
C ASN A 113 17.79 0.70 7.76
N LEU A 114 17.79 -0.43 7.03
CA LEU A 114 18.98 -1.26 6.84
C LEU A 114 20.09 -0.51 6.09
N VAL A 115 19.75 0.27 5.06
CA VAL A 115 20.75 0.97 4.25
C VAL A 115 21.03 2.41 4.70
N ALA A 116 20.26 2.97 5.64
CA ALA A 116 20.48 4.32 6.15
C ALA A 116 21.91 4.61 6.65
N PRO A 117 22.60 3.67 7.35
CA PRO A 117 24.00 3.87 7.75
C PRO A 117 24.97 4.00 6.57
N LEU A 118 24.56 3.58 5.37
CA LEU A 118 25.38 3.59 4.15
C LEU A 118 25.26 4.90 3.35
N ASN A 119 24.69 5.96 3.93
CA ASN A 119 24.77 7.31 3.36
C ASN A 119 26.24 7.78 3.22
N GLU A 120 27.10 7.31 4.12
CA GLU A 120 28.55 7.35 3.99
C GLU A 120 29.06 6.00 3.49
N THR A 121 30.29 5.96 2.98
CA THR A 121 30.90 4.71 2.51
C THR A 121 31.15 3.77 3.70
N GLY A 122 30.41 2.66 3.78
CA GLY A 122 30.47 1.69 4.88
C GLY A 122 30.53 0.24 4.41
N THR A 123 30.50 -0.72 5.34
CA THR A 123 30.43 -2.15 5.02
C THR A 123 29.02 -2.70 5.21
N ARG A 124 28.77 -3.89 4.66
CA ARG A 124 27.50 -4.60 4.89
C ARG A 124 27.33 -4.93 6.38
N GLU A 125 28.42 -5.32 7.02
CA GLU A 125 28.50 -5.74 8.40
C GLU A 125 28.11 -4.59 9.34
N ASP A 126 28.60 -3.37 9.08
CA ASP A 126 28.25 -2.17 9.85
C ASP A 126 26.76 -1.85 9.75
N ALA A 127 26.21 -1.90 8.53
CA ALA A 127 24.78 -1.68 8.29
C ALA A 127 23.90 -2.71 9.03
N VAL A 128 24.29 -3.99 8.98
CA VAL A 128 23.60 -5.06 9.71
C VAL A 128 23.71 -4.86 11.22
N ALA A 129 24.88 -4.45 11.73
CA ALA A 129 25.08 -4.21 13.15
C ALA A 129 24.16 -3.10 13.67
N VAL A 130 24.03 -1.99 12.94
CA VAL A 130 23.11 -0.90 13.29
C VAL A 130 21.65 -1.36 13.20
N PHE A 131 21.29 -2.11 12.15
CA PHE A 131 19.92 -2.61 11.93
C PHE A 131 19.40 -3.47 13.09
N VAL A 132 20.27 -4.26 13.73
CA VAL A 132 19.87 -5.16 14.83
C VAL A 132 20.07 -4.58 16.23
N ALA A 133 20.78 -3.45 16.37
CA ALA A 133 21.20 -2.91 17.67
C ALA A 133 20.05 -2.58 18.62
N GLY A 134 18.89 -2.18 18.08
CA GLY A 134 17.70 -1.82 18.87
C GLY A 134 16.72 -2.97 19.12
N LEU A 135 17.02 -4.19 18.68
CA LEU A 135 16.11 -5.33 18.81
C LEU A 135 16.22 -5.98 20.21
N PRO A 136 15.09 -6.34 20.84
CA PRO A 136 15.11 -7.03 22.13
C PRO A 136 15.68 -8.45 21.98
N SER A 137 16.44 -8.90 22.98
CA SER A 137 17.01 -10.26 23.03
C SER A 137 15.99 -11.31 23.50
N VAL A 138 14.81 -11.31 22.87
CA VAL A 138 13.76 -12.32 23.05
C VAL A 138 13.75 -13.28 21.86
N ARG A 139 13.08 -14.42 21.98
CA ARG A 139 12.96 -15.37 20.86
C ARG A 139 12.08 -14.78 19.75
N VAL A 140 12.39 -15.14 18.50
CA VAL A 140 11.58 -14.76 17.33
C VAL A 140 10.11 -15.14 17.52
N ARG A 141 9.83 -16.36 17.98
CA ARG A 141 8.48 -16.84 18.27
C ARG A 141 7.75 -15.94 19.25
N GLN A 142 8.41 -15.55 20.33
CA GLN A 142 7.80 -14.68 21.33
C GLN A 142 7.42 -13.33 20.69
N ALA A 143 8.37 -12.64 20.07
CA ALA A 143 8.15 -11.29 19.55
C ALA A 143 7.19 -11.22 18.35
N LEU A 144 7.18 -12.25 17.49
CA LEU A 144 6.50 -12.24 16.19
C LEU A 144 5.33 -13.24 16.09
N ARG A 145 5.10 -14.07 17.12
CA ARG A 145 3.93 -14.96 17.22
C ARG A 145 3.16 -14.77 18.52
N ASP A 146 3.80 -14.98 19.65
CA ASP A 146 3.07 -15.08 20.91
C ASP A 146 2.61 -13.68 21.40
N ASP A 147 3.45 -12.65 21.22
CA ASP A 147 3.20 -11.29 21.71
C ASP A 147 2.43 -10.39 20.74
N LEU A 148 2.05 -10.86 19.54
CA LEU A 148 1.26 -10.02 18.64
C LEU A 148 -0.23 -10.05 19.03
N PRO A 149 -0.95 -8.93 18.85
CA PRO A 149 -2.39 -8.89 19.02
C PRO A 149 -3.13 -9.95 18.17
N PRO A 150 -4.32 -10.39 18.62
CA PRO A 150 -5.17 -11.26 17.83
C PRO A 150 -5.60 -10.55 16.54
N THR A 151 -5.42 -11.22 15.41
CA THR A 151 -5.73 -10.72 14.07
C THR A 151 -7.16 -11.06 13.62
N VAL A 152 -7.83 -11.97 14.33
CA VAL A 152 -9.23 -12.34 14.15
C VAL A 152 -9.93 -12.32 15.51
N ASP A 153 -11.22 -11.97 15.52
CA ASP A 153 -12.06 -12.08 16.70
C ASP A 153 -12.64 -13.50 16.87
N GLY A 154 -13.40 -13.72 17.95
CA GLY A 154 -14.04 -15.01 18.25
C GLY A 154 -15.09 -15.46 17.23
N ASN A 155 -15.52 -14.59 16.32
CA ASN A 155 -16.47 -14.88 15.23
C ASN A 155 -15.77 -15.04 13.87
N GLY A 156 -14.44 -14.93 13.81
CA GLY A 156 -13.66 -14.98 12.57
C GLY A 156 -13.59 -13.65 11.82
N GLY A 157 -14.05 -12.53 12.40
CA GLY A 157 -13.92 -11.20 11.84
C GLY A 157 -12.48 -10.69 11.94
N LEU A 158 -11.93 -10.16 10.84
CA LEU A 158 -10.59 -9.58 10.82
C LEU A 158 -10.53 -8.34 11.74
N GLN A 159 -9.52 -8.28 12.60
CA GLN A 159 -9.25 -7.15 13.49
C GLN A 159 -8.17 -6.23 12.89
N PRO A 160 -8.24 -4.90 13.03
CA PRO A 160 -7.35 -3.95 12.35
C PRO A 160 -5.97 -3.78 13.02
N VAL A 161 -5.27 -4.88 13.30
CA VAL A 161 -3.96 -4.87 13.99
C VAL A 161 -2.92 -4.01 13.26
N GLU A 162 -2.98 -3.95 11.93
CA GLU A 162 -2.13 -3.09 11.12
C GLU A 162 -2.35 -1.59 11.43
N HIS A 163 -3.59 -1.18 11.76
CA HIS A 163 -3.92 0.20 12.15
C HIS A 163 -3.41 0.47 13.56
N ASP A 164 -3.61 -0.44 14.50
CA ASP A 164 -3.14 -0.31 15.88
C ASP A 164 -1.61 -0.10 15.91
N LEU A 165 -0.85 -0.90 15.14
CA LEU A 165 0.59 -0.75 15.01
C LEU A 165 1.00 0.58 14.37
N ASN A 166 0.23 1.09 13.42
CA ASN A 166 0.48 2.38 12.78
C ASN A 166 0.20 3.56 13.74
N ASP A 167 -0.83 3.45 14.56
CA ASP A 167 -1.20 4.47 15.54
C ASP A 167 -0.18 4.56 16.68
N GLU A 168 0.38 3.43 17.11
CA GLU A 168 1.51 3.38 18.06
C GLU A 168 2.73 4.17 17.53
N VAL A 169 3.02 4.06 16.23
CA VAL A 169 4.14 4.76 15.59
C VAL A 169 3.99 6.27 15.61
N GLY A 170 2.75 6.76 15.42
CA GLY A 170 2.44 8.18 15.54
C GLY A 170 2.80 8.75 16.93
N GLN A 171 2.75 7.91 17.96
CA GLN A 171 3.08 8.28 19.34
C GLN A 171 4.58 8.22 19.63
N THR A 172 5.32 7.29 19.00
CA THR A 172 6.75 7.07 19.25
C THR A 172 7.69 7.88 18.33
N GLY A 173 7.15 8.58 17.34
CA GLY A 173 7.93 9.45 16.44
C GLY A 173 8.59 8.73 15.27
N GLY A 174 8.17 7.50 14.95
CA GLY A 174 8.67 6.74 13.79
C GLY A 174 8.63 5.22 13.98
N TRP A 175 8.75 4.51 12.86
CA TRP A 175 8.76 3.05 12.81
C TRP A 175 10.09 2.48 13.31
N SER A 176 10.05 1.66 14.37
CA SER A 176 11.19 0.83 14.77
C SER A 176 11.29 -0.45 13.92
N VAL A 177 12.48 -1.06 13.86
CA VAL A 177 12.67 -2.35 13.19
C VAL A 177 11.75 -3.41 13.79
N LEU A 178 11.56 -3.44 15.12
CA LEU A 178 10.65 -4.38 15.77
C LEU A 178 9.20 -4.20 15.29
N GLN A 179 8.68 -2.97 15.27
CA GLN A 179 7.31 -2.70 14.80
C GLN A 179 7.10 -3.13 13.34
N LEU A 180 8.10 -2.89 12.49
CA LEU A 180 8.04 -3.32 11.09
C LEU A 180 8.07 -4.84 10.94
N LEU A 181 8.89 -5.55 11.73
CA LEU A 181 8.89 -7.02 11.76
C LEU A 181 7.56 -7.56 12.27
N ARG A 182 6.94 -6.91 13.26
CA ARG A 182 5.60 -7.25 13.74
C ARG A 182 4.54 -7.04 12.67
N LEU A 183 4.59 -5.94 11.92
CA LEU A 183 3.69 -5.68 10.80
C LEU A 183 3.82 -6.74 9.68
N LEU A 184 5.03 -7.19 9.38
CA LEU A 184 5.25 -8.32 8.47
C LEU A 184 4.71 -9.64 9.02
N ALA A 185 4.86 -9.88 10.32
CA ALA A 185 4.37 -11.09 10.98
C ALA A 185 2.84 -11.12 11.05
N VAL A 186 2.17 -9.96 11.17
CA VAL A 186 0.73 -9.83 10.96
C VAL A 186 0.37 -10.28 9.54
N GLY A 187 1.04 -9.75 8.51
CA GLY A 187 0.85 -10.19 7.13
C GLY A 187 1.05 -11.70 6.94
N ALA A 188 2.05 -12.28 7.59
CA ALA A 188 2.30 -13.73 7.57
C ALA A 188 1.14 -14.56 8.14
N ARG A 189 0.41 -14.06 9.15
CA ARG A 189 -0.83 -14.70 9.65
C ARG A 189 -1.99 -14.52 8.71
N ARG A 190 -2.15 -13.31 8.14
CA ARG A 190 -3.21 -13.02 7.16
C ARG A 190 -3.21 -14.02 6.02
N ALA A 191 -2.04 -14.55 5.65
CA ALA A 191 -1.90 -15.59 4.63
C ALA A 191 -2.71 -16.87 4.91
N ASP A 192 -3.20 -17.11 6.13
CA ASP A 192 -4.11 -18.21 6.45
C ASP A 192 -5.52 -17.75 6.85
N GLU A 193 -5.71 -16.45 7.06
CA GLU A 193 -7.00 -15.85 7.50
C GLU A 193 -7.83 -15.32 6.33
N VAL A 194 -7.21 -14.97 5.21
CA VAL A 194 -7.92 -14.54 4.00
C VAL A 194 -8.17 -15.71 3.04
N ASP A 195 -9.34 -15.71 2.42
CA ASP A 195 -9.83 -16.72 1.49
C ASP A 195 -10.32 -16.13 0.15
N GLY A 196 -10.71 -17.01 -0.77
CA GLY A 196 -11.27 -16.65 -2.08
C GLY A 196 -10.49 -15.57 -2.85
N LEU A 197 -11.23 -14.59 -3.38
CA LEU A 197 -10.68 -13.48 -4.16
C LEU A 197 -9.70 -12.60 -3.37
N SER A 198 -9.90 -12.47 -2.05
CA SER A 198 -8.98 -11.74 -1.18
C SER A 198 -7.64 -12.46 -1.08
N ARG A 199 -7.65 -13.78 -0.90
CA ARG A 199 -6.43 -14.59 -0.87
C ARG A 199 -5.67 -14.53 -2.18
N GLU A 200 -6.35 -14.66 -3.31
CA GLU A 200 -5.74 -14.56 -4.64
C GLU A 200 -5.02 -13.22 -4.83
N ALA A 201 -5.67 -12.11 -4.48
CA ALA A 201 -5.06 -10.78 -4.57
C ALA A 201 -3.91 -10.59 -3.57
N PHE A 202 -4.07 -11.07 -2.34
CA PHE A 202 -3.07 -10.98 -1.26
C PHE A 202 -1.78 -11.73 -1.62
N LEU A 203 -1.90 -12.94 -2.16
CA LEU A 203 -0.75 -13.81 -2.46
C LEU A 203 -0.23 -13.71 -3.91
N ARG A 204 -0.80 -12.84 -4.75
CA ARG A 204 -0.52 -12.75 -6.20
C ARG A 204 0.97 -12.75 -6.59
N TYR A 205 1.85 -12.15 -5.79
CA TYR A 205 3.29 -12.03 -6.09
C TYR A 205 4.19 -12.77 -5.11
N ASP A 206 3.61 -13.51 -4.18
CA ASP A 206 4.29 -14.10 -3.03
C ASP A 206 5.38 -15.10 -3.46
N GLN A 207 5.09 -15.94 -4.46
CA GLN A 207 6.05 -16.95 -4.99
C GLN A 207 7.32 -16.36 -5.59
N THR A 208 7.32 -15.08 -5.95
CA THR A 208 8.44 -14.43 -6.66
C THR A 208 9.29 -13.54 -5.77
N GLY A 209 8.96 -13.41 -4.48
CA GLY A 209 9.61 -12.44 -3.59
C GLY A 209 9.53 -12.78 -2.11
N MET A 210 9.85 -11.79 -1.29
CA MET A 210 9.71 -11.85 0.18
C MET A 210 8.26 -11.49 0.54
N GLY A 211 7.30 -12.35 0.16
CA GLY A 211 5.89 -12.14 0.48
C GLY A 211 5.50 -12.68 1.86
N PRO A 212 4.21 -12.57 2.23
CA PRO A 212 3.67 -13.08 3.49
C PRO A 212 4.05 -14.53 3.82
N VAL A 213 3.97 -15.46 2.85
CA VAL A 213 4.28 -16.87 3.11
C VAL A 213 5.78 -17.08 3.27
N TRP A 214 6.60 -16.35 2.52
CA TRP A 214 8.05 -16.37 2.69
C TRP A 214 8.43 -15.92 4.11
N PHE A 215 7.84 -14.83 4.59
CA PHE A 215 8.12 -14.33 5.93
C PHE A 215 7.64 -15.29 7.02
N ARG A 216 6.49 -15.96 6.82
CA ARG A 216 6.04 -17.04 7.70
C ARG A 216 7.09 -18.14 7.83
N GLY A 217 7.61 -18.63 6.70
CA GLY A 217 8.68 -19.63 6.68
C GLY A 217 9.94 -19.16 7.40
N TRP A 218 10.34 -17.90 7.20
CA TRP A 218 11.46 -17.31 7.93
C TRP A 218 11.23 -17.30 9.45
N ILE A 219 10.01 -16.98 9.91
CA ILE A 219 9.64 -17.05 11.34
C ILE A 219 9.73 -18.49 11.85
N ASP A 220 9.24 -19.48 11.09
CA ASP A 220 9.31 -20.90 11.45
C ASP A 220 10.75 -21.37 11.61
N ASP A 221 11.61 -21.07 10.64
CA ASP A 221 13.02 -21.49 10.60
C ASP A 221 13.85 -20.90 11.75
N HIS A 222 13.43 -19.74 12.29
CA HIS A 222 14.18 -19.00 13.31
C HIS A 222 13.45 -18.92 14.65
N ALA A 223 12.35 -19.66 14.83
CA ALA A 223 11.41 -19.49 15.95
C ALA A 223 12.09 -19.45 17.33
N ASP A 224 13.08 -20.31 17.57
CA ASP A 224 13.78 -20.47 18.85
C ASP A 224 15.06 -19.66 18.98
N ILE A 225 15.42 -18.88 17.95
CA ILE A 225 16.64 -18.05 17.91
C ILE A 225 16.34 -16.67 18.52
N PRO A 226 17.31 -16.01 19.18
CA PRO A 226 17.19 -14.62 19.58
C PRO A 226 16.92 -13.71 18.37
N LEU A 227 15.96 -12.79 18.50
CA LEU A 227 15.52 -11.90 17.43
C LEU A 227 16.65 -11.10 16.77
N PRO A 228 17.65 -10.54 17.49
CA PRO A 228 18.75 -9.82 16.85
C PRO A 228 19.60 -10.74 15.94
N ASP A 229 19.84 -11.99 16.36
CA ASP A 229 20.63 -12.95 15.60
C ASP A 229 19.89 -13.41 14.34
N ALA A 230 18.59 -13.71 14.48
CA ALA A 230 17.73 -14.01 13.34
C ALA A 230 17.68 -12.83 12.36
N ALA A 231 17.51 -11.60 12.84
CA ALA A 231 17.41 -10.40 12.01
C ALA A 231 18.68 -10.14 11.17
N ARG A 232 19.86 -10.63 11.58
CA ARG A 232 21.07 -10.61 10.71
C ARG A 232 20.88 -11.44 9.45
N SER A 233 20.29 -12.64 9.56
CA SER A 233 19.98 -13.49 8.41
C SER A 233 18.99 -12.79 7.46
N LEU A 234 18.00 -12.11 8.02
CA LEU A 234 17.00 -11.37 7.27
C LEU A 234 17.63 -10.21 6.50
N ALA A 235 18.50 -9.44 7.13
CA ALA A 235 19.22 -8.34 6.48
C ALA A 235 20.06 -8.84 5.31
N ILE A 236 20.74 -9.99 5.46
CA ILE A 236 21.47 -10.64 4.36
C ILE A 236 20.51 -11.03 3.22
N ALA A 237 19.36 -11.63 3.53
CA ALA A 237 18.35 -11.98 2.54
C ALA A 237 17.86 -10.74 1.77
N MET A 238 17.65 -9.62 2.46
CA MET A 238 17.26 -8.34 1.85
C MET A 238 18.33 -7.79 0.91
N PHE A 239 19.61 -7.80 1.30
CA PHE A 239 20.71 -7.40 0.40
C PHE A 239 20.75 -8.27 -0.86
N ASN A 240 20.68 -9.60 -0.70
CA ASN A 240 20.68 -10.53 -1.83
C ASN A 240 19.47 -10.31 -2.75
N ARG A 241 18.30 -10.01 -2.17
CA ARG A 241 17.10 -9.70 -2.94
C ARG A 241 17.24 -8.39 -3.71
N ALA A 242 17.76 -7.34 -3.08
CA ALA A 242 17.98 -6.04 -3.72
C ALA A 242 18.97 -6.17 -4.88
N GLU A 243 20.05 -6.93 -4.70
CA GLU A 243 21.03 -7.23 -5.75
C GLU A 243 20.38 -7.96 -6.92
N LYS A 244 19.61 -9.02 -6.65
CA LYS A 244 18.89 -9.78 -7.68
C LYS A 244 17.93 -8.88 -8.46
N VAL A 245 17.06 -8.13 -7.77
CA VAL A 245 16.10 -7.21 -8.42
C VAL A 245 16.80 -6.15 -9.27
N SER A 246 17.94 -5.64 -8.79
CA SER A 246 18.72 -4.66 -9.53
C SER A 246 19.30 -5.25 -10.81
N ARG A 247 19.84 -6.48 -10.76
CA ARG A 247 20.32 -7.23 -11.93
C ARG A 247 19.21 -7.52 -12.93
N ASP A 248 18.07 -8.01 -12.45
CA ASP A 248 16.91 -8.34 -13.29
C ASP A 248 16.35 -7.10 -14.02
N LYS A 249 16.53 -5.90 -13.44
CA LYS A 249 16.11 -4.63 -14.02
C LYS A 249 17.22 -3.88 -14.78
N MET A 250 18.41 -4.47 -14.92
CA MET A 250 19.47 -3.86 -15.71
C MET A 250 19.04 -3.71 -17.16
N GLN A 251 19.32 -2.55 -17.75
CA GLN A 251 19.00 -2.26 -19.13
C GLN A 251 20.20 -1.67 -19.84
N TRP A 252 20.49 -2.17 -21.04
CA TRP A 252 21.40 -1.51 -21.96
C TRP A 252 20.73 -0.25 -22.51
N THR A 253 21.36 0.90 -22.29
CA THR A 253 20.95 2.17 -22.86
C THR A 253 21.98 2.62 -23.89
N ARG A 254 21.67 3.71 -24.61
CA ARG A 254 22.61 4.31 -25.58
C ARG A 254 23.94 4.77 -24.95
N THR A 255 23.98 4.99 -23.63
CA THR A 255 25.15 5.48 -22.90
C THR A 255 25.86 4.38 -22.09
N GLY A 256 25.42 3.12 -22.20
CA GLY A 256 25.99 1.99 -21.48
C GLY A 256 24.96 1.24 -20.62
N LEU A 257 25.45 0.40 -19.72
CA LEU A 257 24.61 -0.39 -18.83
C LEU A 257 24.03 0.49 -17.71
N ARG A 258 22.71 0.63 -17.67
CA ARG A 258 22.01 1.30 -16.57
C ARG A 258 21.56 0.27 -15.54
N MET A 259 22.06 0.42 -14.32
CA MET A 259 21.63 -0.35 -13.16
C MET A 259 20.73 0.53 -12.27
N PRO A 260 19.43 0.19 -12.10
CA PRO A 260 18.48 1.02 -11.36
C PRO A 260 18.54 0.73 -9.85
N THR A 261 19.73 0.85 -9.25
CA THR A 261 19.94 0.80 -7.79
C THR A 261 20.59 2.08 -7.32
N ARG A 262 20.23 2.51 -6.11
CA ARG A 262 20.91 3.59 -5.39
C ARG A 262 22.10 3.07 -4.58
N LEU A 263 22.13 1.78 -4.26
CA LEU A 263 23.23 1.18 -3.54
C LEU A 263 24.38 0.82 -4.51
N ARG A 264 25.52 1.50 -4.37
CA ARG A 264 26.74 1.25 -5.13
C ARG A 264 27.66 0.33 -4.35
N VAL A 265 28.30 -0.58 -5.07
CA VAL A 265 29.30 -1.52 -4.55
C VAL A 265 30.65 -1.17 -5.17
N VAL A 266 31.67 -0.92 -4.36
CA VAL A 266 33.05 -0.71 -4.79
C VAL A 266 33.96 -1.52 -3.87
N GLY A 267 34.47 -2.66 -4.38
CA GLY A 267 35.18 -3.62 -3.54
C GLY A 267 34.26 -4.22 -2.48
N ASP A 268 34.67 -4.12 -1.22
CA ASP A 268 33.92 -4.53 -0.01
C ASP A 268 33.03 -3.41 0.55
N ARG A 269 33.08 -2.20 -0.03
CA ARG A 269 32.37 -1.03 0.48
C ARG A 269 31.08 -0.77 -0.28
N LEU A 270 30.09 -0.29 0.47
CA LEU A 270 28.77 0.10 0.01
C LEU A 270 28.58 1.59 0.22
N ARG A 271 27.93 2.23 -0.74
CA ARG A 271 27.51 3.63 -0.63
C ARG A 271 26.13 3.82 -1.24
N LEU A 272 25.23 4.42 -0.49
CA LEU A 272 23.90 4.77 -0.93
C LEU A 272 23.92 6.14 -1.64
N GLU A 273 23.43 6.19 -2.88
CA GLU A 273 23.27 7.42 -3.65
C GLU A 273 21.89 8.02 -3.42
N GLY A 274 21.84 9.02 -2.54
CA GLY A 274 20.62 9.70 -2.12
C GLY A 274 19.85 8.90 -1.06
N ARG A 275 18.79 9.50 -0.51
CA ARG A 275 17.97 8.86 0.53
C ARG A 275 16.98 7.85 -0.07
N GLU A 276 16.85 6.66 0.51
CA GLU A 276 15.73 5.77 0.17
C GLU A 276 14.39 6.36 0.62
N GLY A 277 13.36 6.20 -0.21
CA GLY A 277 12.04 6.73 0.11
C GLY A 277 11.36 5.92 1.21
N ASP A 278 10.91 6.61 2.26
CA ASP A 278 10.13 6.07 3.39
C ASP A 278 8.61 6.23 3.20
N ALA A 279 8.18 6.93 2.15
CA ALA A 279 6.77 7.10 1.84
C ALA A 279 6.05 5.75 1.65
N PRO A 280 4.78 5.63 2.10
CA PRO A 280 3.95 4.46 1.89
C PRO A 280 3.95 3.98 0.44
N ALA A 281 3.82 2.67 0.25
CA ALA A 281 3.62 2.13 -1.08
C ALA A 281 2.26 2.60 -1.60
N SER A 282 2.29 3.55 -2.55
CA SER A 282 1.06 4.17 -3.05
C SER A 282 0.24 3.19 -3.88
N LEU A 283 -1.02 2.99 -3.48
CA LEU A 283 -2.06 2.36 -4.28
C LEU A 283 -2.66 3.32 -5.31
N ARG A 284 -2.19 4.58 -5.31
CA ARG A 284 -2.66 5.69 -6.14
C ARG A 284 -4.15 5.99 -5.96
N LEU A 285 -4.74 5.62 -4.82
CA LEU A 285 -6.14 5.91 -4.54
C LEU A 285 -6.39 7.42 -4.43
N ASP A 286 -5.45 8.21 -3.89
CA ASP A 286 -5.54 9.68 -3.90
C ASP A 286 -5.60 10.25 -5.32
N THR A 287 -4.74 9.74 -6.21
CA THR A 287 -4.74 10.15 -7.62
C THR A 287 -6.05 9.74 -8.29
N PHE A 288 -6.52 8.53 -8.00
CA PHE A 288 -7.77 8.03 -8.55
C PHE A 288 -8.98 8.84 -8.04
N ALA A 289 -9.06 9.12 -6.74
CA ALA A 289 -10.08 9.97 -6.14
C ALA A 289 -10.07 11.38 -6.74
N SER A 290 -8.89 11.98 -6.95
CA SER A 290 -8.75 13.28 -7.61
C SER A 290 -9.29 13.25 -9.05
N VAL A 291 -9.03 12.18 -9.80
CA VAL A 291 -9.61 12.00 -11.14
C VAL A 291 -11.13 11.85 -11.06
N LEU A 292 -11.65 11.05 -10.13
CA LEU A 292 -13.10 10.89 -9.95
C LEU A 292 -13.81 12.19 -9.54
N LEU A 293 -13.16 13.02 -8.72
CA LEU A 293 -13.63 14.35 -8.36
C LEU A 293 -13.72 15.26 -9.60
N GLN A 294 -12.65 15.32 -10.40
CA GLN A 294 -12.63 16.12 -11.65
C GLN A 294 -13.65 15.65 -12.69
N LEU A 295 -13.97 14.35 -12.69
CA LEU A 295 -15.00 13.77 -13.56
C LEU A 295 -16.42 13.95 -13.02
N GLY A 296 -16.59 14.36 -11.76
CA GLY A 296 -17.88 14.53 -11.06
C GLY A 296 -18.54 13.23 -10.61
N VAL A 297 -17.74 12.17 -10.44
CA VAL A 297 -18.15 10.89 -9.84
C VAL A 297 -18.10 10.99 -8.32
N LEU A 298 -17.05 11.62 -7.80
CA LEU A 298 -16.96 12.11 -6.42
C LEU A 298 -17.24 13.60 -6.39
N ASP A 299 -17.64 14.10 -5.23
CA ASP A 299 -17.78 15.51 -4.95
C ASP A 299 -17.47 15.78 -3.46
N VAL A 300 -17.38 17.03 -3.08
CA VAL A 300 -17.20 17.47 -1.70
C VAL A 300 -18.47 18.19 -1.24
N SER A 301 -18.84 18.06 0.03
CA SER A 301 -19.94 18.82 0.64
C SER A 301 -19.75 20.32 0.48
N ASP A 302 -20.85 21.07 0.59
CA ASP A 302 -20.84 22.51 0.31
C ASP A 302 -19.97 23.30 1.30
N ASP A 303 -19.71 22.73 2.49
CA ASP A 303 -18.78 23.25 3.49
C ASP A 303 -17.30 22.90 3.22
N GLY A 304 -17.02 22.08 2.19
CA GLY A 304 -15.67 21.65 1.84
C GLY A 304 -15.11 20.52 2.70
N MET A 305 -15.87 20.00 3.67
CA MET A 305 -15.30 19.21 4.76
C MET A 305 -15.44 17.70 4.57
N THR A 306 -16.44 17.23 3.84
CA THR A 306 -16.74 15.80 3.71
C THR A 306 -16.89 15.36 2.26
N TRP A 307 -16.47 14.13 1.96
CA TRP A 307 -16.70 13.53 0.66
C TRP A 307 -18.18 13.14 0.49
N LYS A 308 -18.72 13.40 -0.69
CA LYS A 308 -20.05 12.94 -1.10
C LYS A 308 -20.00 12.32 -2.50
N GLN A 309 -21.09 11.66 -2.87
CA GLN A 309 -21.25 11.16 -4.23
C GLN A 309 -21.52 12.34 -5.17
N GLY A 310 -20.79 12.41 -6.28
CA GLY A 310 -20.98 13.44 -7.29
C GLY A 310 -22.19 13.16 -8.20
N PRO A 311 -22.62 14.13 -9.01
CA PRO A 311 -23.81 14.03 -9.86
C PRO A 311 -23.75 12.87 -10.87
N TYR A 312 -22.55 12.41 -11.23
CA TYR A 312 -22.35 11.29 -12.16
C TYR A 312 -21.97 9.99 -11.45
N GLY A 313 -22.00 9.95 -10.12
CA GLY A 313 -21.59 8.77 -9.35
C GLY A 313 -22.52 7.56 -9.50
N THR A 314 -23.80 7.79 -9.81
CA THR A 314 -24.80 6.73 -9.98
C THR A 314 -24.77 6.10 -11.37
N GLU A 315 -24.35 6.84 -12.40
CA GLU A 315 -24.27 6.37 -13.80
C GLU A 315 -23.36 5.14 -13.96
N TRP A 316 -22.44 4.93 -13.04
CA TRP A 316 -21.36 3.93 -13.15
C TRP A 316 -21.30 2.97 -11.97
N SER A 317 -22.27 3.05 -11.05
CA SER A 317 -22.45 2.09 -9.97
C SER A 317 -23.39 0.99 -10.46
N PRO A 318 -22.92 -0.24 -10.73
CA PRO A 318 -23.82 -1.33 -11.07
C PRO A 318 -24.61 -1.70 -9.82
N GLY A 319 -25.89 -1.35 -9.76
CA GLY A 319 -26.82 -1.76 -8.69
C GLY A 319 -27.68 -0.67 -8.04
N SER A 320 -28.26 0.25 -8.80
CA SER A 320 -29.61 0.75 -8.45
C SER A 320 -30.66 -0.22 -8.98
#